data_AF-A4RZZ0-F1
#
_entry.id   AF-A4RZZ0-F1
#
_cell.length_a   1.000
_cell.length_b   1.000
_cell.length_c   1.000
_cell.angle_alpha   90.00
_cell.angle_beta   90.00
_cell.angle_gamma   90.00
#
_symmetry.space_group_name_H-M   'P 1'
#
loop_
_entity.id
_entity.type
_entity.pdbx_description
1 polymer ?
#
loop_
_entity_poly.entity_id
_entity_poly.type
_entity_poly.pdbx_seq_one_letter_code
_entity_poly.pdbx_strand_id
1 'polypeptide(L)'
;MIAAASALASRFAVATALDRIAPARVDARAPRRAVIECAHKKGTGSTKNGRDSNPQYLGVKKYGEEKVQVGSIIVRQRGNKFHAGDGVGTGKDFTLYALRDGEVKFKVGANKKKFVTIVDA
;
A
#
# COMPACT_ATOMS: atom_id res chain seq x y z
N MET A 1 60.57 -85.92 51.43
CA MET A 1 59.82 -86.40 52.61
C MET A 1 59.97 -85.33 53.68
N ILE A 2 58.96 -84.51 53.97
CA ILE A 2 57.80 -84.85 54.81
C ILE A 2 56.56 -84.02 54.35
N ALA A 3 55.40 -84.67 54.32
CA ALA A 3 54.05 -84.13 54.11
C ALA A 3 53.57 -83.33 55.36
N ALA A 4 52.45 -82.61 55.47
CA ALA A 4 51.10 -82.81 54.93
C ALA A 4 50.24 -81.56 55.26
N ALA A 5 49.06 -81.51 54.62
CA ALA A 5 48.00 -80.53 54.75
C ALA A 5 47.10 -80.69 56.00
N SER A 6 46.35 -79.65 56.36
CA SER A 6 44.94 -79.69 56.89
C SER A 6 44.50 -78.25 57.24
N ALA A 7 43.49 -77.67 56.56
CA ALA A 7 42.03 -77.67 56.87
C ALA A 7 41.68 -76.71 58.05
N LEU A 8 40.61 -75.91 58.10
CA LEU A 8 39.30 -75.89 57.46
C LEU A 8 38.57 -74.58 57.83
N ALA A 9 37.60 -74.15 57.00
CA ALA A 9 36.35 -73.42 57.36
C ALA A 9 36.44 -71.95 57.87
N SER A 10 35.56 -71.00 57.56
CA SER A 10 34.23 -70.99 56.92
C SER A 10 33.85 -69.55 56.52
N ARG A 11 33.30 -69.35 55.31
CA ARG A 11 31.91 -68.92 55.04
C ARG A 11 31.52 -67.55 55.62
N PHE A 12 31.32 -66.54 54.76
CA PHE A 12 30.02 -65.89 54.60
C PHE A 12 30.02 -65.03 53.34
N ALA A 13 29.20 -65.46 52.38
CA ALA A 13 28.83 -64.69 51.21
C ALA A 13 27.58 -63.88 51.56
N VAL A 14 27.53 -62.61 51.15
CA VAL A 14 26.26 -61.97 50.82
C VAL A 14 26.44 -61.27 49.49
N ALA A 15 25.93 -61.93 48.46
CA ALA A 15 25.49 -61.29 47.24
C ALA A 15 24.03 -60.87 47.46
N THR A 16 23.73 -59.57 47.38
CA THR A 16 22.39 -59.10 47.03
C THR A 16 22.41 -58.65 45.59
N ALA A 17 22.01 -59.59 44.75
CA ALA A 17 21.71 -59.40 43.35
C ALA A 17 20.51 -58.47 43.17
N LEU A 18 20.50 -57.76 42.04
CA LEU A 18 19.32 -57.40 41.24
C LEU A 18 18.21 -56.63 41.98
N ASP A 19 18.01 -55.38 41.62
CA ASP A 19 17.23 -55.00 40.45
C ASP A 19 16.99 -53.49 40.51
N ARG A 20 17.05 -52.85 39.32
CA ARG A 20 16.18 -51.75 38.87
C ARG A 20 16.13 -50.51 39.78
N ILE A 21 16.51 -49.32 39.33
CA ILE A 21 16.05 -48.63 38.13
C ILE A 21 17.12 -47.58 37.82
N ALA A 22 17.90 -47.78 36.75
CA ALA A 22 18.46 -46.61 36.07
C ALA A 22 17.26 -45.90 35.42
N PRO A 23 17.01 -44.60 35.65
CA PRO A 23 16.16 -43.88 34.73
C PRO A 23 16.95 -43.74 33.43
N ALA A 24 16.73 -44.69 32.53
CA ALA A 24 16.73 -44.41 31.11
C ALA A 24 15.69 -43.30 30.90
N ARG A 25 16.09 -42.03 31.03
CA ARG A 25 15.41 -40.94 30.33
C ARG A 25 15.83 -41.00 28.87
N VAL A 26 15.37 -42.05 28.22
CA VAL A 26 15.10 -42.06 26.79
C VAL A 26 14.00 -41.02 26.60
N ASP A 27 14.41 -39.85 26.14
CA ASP A 27 13.94 -39.32 24.86
C ASP A 27 14.33 -37.85 24.73
N ALA A 28 15.32 -37.63 23.87
CA ALA A 28 15.16 -36.79 22.71
C ALA A 28 14.02 -35.75 22.79
N ARG A 29 14.28 -34.62 23.46
CA ARG A 29 13.79 -33.36 22.93
C ARG A 29 14.85 -32.29 23.06
N ALA A 30 15.65 -32.23 22.00
CA ALA A 30 16.38 -31.05 21.56
C ALA A 30 15.49 -29.79 21.62
N PRO A 31 16.09 -28.60 21.59
CA PRO A 31 15.74 -27.42 22.40
C PRO A 31 14.24 -27.11 22.48
N ARG A 32 13.71 -27.07 23.71
CA ARG A 32 12.39 -26.51 24.00
C ARG A 32 12.45 -25.01 23.75
N ARG A 33 11.81 -24.61 22.65
CA ARG A 33 11.67 -23.24 22.15
C ARG A 33 12.96 -22.76 21.48
N ALA A 34 13.05 -23.01 20.17
CA ALA A 34 13.61 -22.00 19.30
C ALA A 34 12.72 -20.75 19.46
N VAL A 35 13.01 -19.92 20.47
CA VAL A 35 12.64 -18.52 20.37
C VAL A 35 13.54 -18.03 19.26
N ILE A 36 12.93 -17.67 18.14
CA ILE A 36 13.61 -17.02 17.03
C ILE A 36 14.13 -15.70 17.60
N GLU A 37 15.34 -15.70 18.13
CA GLU A 37 16.08 -14.50 18.46
C GLU A 37 16.65 -14.00 17.13
N CYS A 38 16.09 -12.89 16.66
CA CYS A 38 16.30 -12.27 15.35
C CYS A 38 15.68 -13.01 14.15
N ALA A 39 14.52 -12.53 13.74
CA ALA A 39 14.33 -12.20 12.33
C ALA A 39 14.25 -10.66 12.17
N HIS A 40 15.33 -9.96 12.50
CA HIS A 40 15.49 -8.58 12.05
C HIS A 40 16.03 -8.60 10.62
N LYS A 41 15.18 -8.89 9.64
CA LYS A 41 15.36 -8.22 8.35
C LYS A 41 14.34 -7.11 8.34
N LYS A 42 14.70 -5.97 8.94
CA LYS A 42 13.99 -4.70 8.71
C LYS A 42 14.35 -4.25 7.30
N GLY A 43 13.77 -4.95 6.34
CA GLY A 43 14.04 -4.80 4.92
C GLY A 43 12.73 -4.75 4.16
N THR A 44 11.71 -4.09 4.69
CA THR A 44 10.65 -3.56 3.85
C THR A 44 11.25 -2.36 3.13
N GLY A 45 11.86 -2.58 1.96
CA GLY A 45 12.22 -1.48 1.08
C GLY A 45 10.96 -0.69 0.75
N SER A 46 11.01 0.64 0.80
CA SER A 46 9.91 1.43 0.27
C SER A 46 9.84 1.18 -1.24
N THR A 47 8.66 0.84 -1.75
CA THR A 47 8.43 0.88 -3.19
C THR A 47 8.50 2.35 -3.59
N LYS A 48 9.50 2.73 -4.39
CA LYS A 48 9.59 4.09 -4.93
C LYS A 48 8.46 4.27 -5.94
N ASN A 49 7.27 4.62 -5.45
CA ASN A 49 6.15 4.99 -6.30
C ASN A 49 6.33 6.46 -6.67
N GLY A 50 7.18 6.71 -7.66
CA GLY A 50 7.50 8.04 -8.20
C GLY A 50 6.95 8.21 -9.62
N ARG A 51 5.65 7.93 -9.82
CA ARG A 51 5.00 8.19 -11.10
C ARG A 51 4.15 9.44 -10.98
N ASP A 52 4.73 10.54 -11.43
CA ASP A 52 3.99 11.78 -11.65
C ASP A 52 3.72 11.97 -13.13
N SER A 53 2.56 12.51 -13.44
CA SER A 53 2.15 12.86 -14.80
C SER A 53 2.49 14.32 -15.09
N ASN A 54 2.90 14.60 -16.34
CA ASN A 54 3.11 15.97 -16.79
C ASN A 54 1.86 16.85 -16.59
N PRO A 55 2.05 18.15 -16.31
CA PRO A 55 0.94 19.08 -16.15
C PRO A 55 0.12 19.17 -17.44
N GLN A 56 -1.21 19.18 -17.29
CA GLN A 56 -2.17 19.13 -18.40
C GLN A 56 -2.64 20.53 -18.85
N TYR A 57 -2.11 21.60 -18.25
CA TYR A 57 -2.41 23.01 -18.56
C TYR A 57 -3.90 23.35 -18.69
N LEU A 58 -4.71 22.69 -17.85
CA LEU A 58 -6.14 22.93 -17.72
C LEU A 58 -6.40 24.30 -17.06
N GLY A 59 -7.59 24.83 -17.25
CA GLY A 59 -8.03 26.08 -16.66
C GLY A 59 -8.77 26.98 -17.63
N VAL A 60 -9.10 28.17 -17.14
CA VAL A 60 -9.70 29.26 -17.91
C VAL A 60 -8.62 29.87 -18.81
N LYS A 61 -8.98 30.11 -20.07
CA LYS A 61 -8.13 30.74 -21.09
C LYS A 61 -8.59 32.15 -21.44
N LYS A 62 -9.89 32.42 -21.32
CA LYS A 62 -10.51 33.72 -21.53
C LYS A 62 -11.32 34.11 -20.32
N TYR A 63 -11.07 35.31 -19.80
CA TYR A 63 -11.71 35.81 -18.59
C TYR A 63 -13.02 36.54 -18.90
N GLY A 64 -13.73 36.96 -17.85
CA GLY A 64 -14.95 37.75 -18.02
C GLY A 64 -14.66 39.07 -18.74
N GLU A 65 -15.60 39.49 -19.59
CA GLU A 65 -15.54 40.74 -20.36
C GLU A 65 -14.42 40.78 -21.41
N GLU A 66 -13.74 39.66 -21.64
CA GLU A 66 -12.75 39.56 -22.70
C GLU A 66 -13.41 39.28 -24.06
N LYS A 67 -12.95 39.99 -25.10
CA LYS A 67 -13.38 39.76 -26.48
C LYS A 67 -12.87 38.42 -26.99
N VAL A 68 -13.77 37.63 -27.54
CA VAL A 68 -13.51 36.32 -28.13
C VAL A 68 -14.00 36.26 -29.56
N GLN A 69 -13.23 35.55 -30.38
CA GLN A 69 -13.63 35.22 -31.74
C GLN A 69 -14.28 33.82 -31.80
N VAL A 70 -15.05 33.54 -32.84
CA VAL A 70 -15.57 32.20 -33.15
C VAL A 70 -14.43 31.17 -33.11
N GLY A 71 -14.68 30.04 -32.43
CA GLY A 71 -13.71 28.95 -32.26
C GLY A 71 -12.69 29.16 -31.14
N SER A 72 -12.68 30.33 -30.48
CA SER A 72 -11.80 30.58 -29.33
C SER A 72 -12.11 29.64 -28.17
N ILE A 73 -11.06 29.09 -27.55
CA ILE A 73 -11.20 28.24 -26.35
C ILE A 73 -11.35 29.13 -25.12
N ILE A 74 -12.42 28.92 -24.35
CA ILE A 74 -12.71 29.69 -23.13
C ILE A 74 -12.19 28.95 -21.90
N VAL A 75 -12.48 27.65 -21.78
CA VAL A 75 -12.07 26.85 -20.61
C VAL A 75 -11.71 25.43 -21.06
N ARG A 76 -10.54 24.95 -20.62
CA ARG A 76 -10.17 23.53 -20.68
C ARG A 76 -10.35 22.92 -19.29
N GLN A 77 -11.22 21.93 -19.15
CA GLN A 77 -11.57 21.38 -17.84
C GLN A 77 -11.58 19.85 -17.86
N ARG A 78 -11.65 19.27 -16.66
CA ARG A 78 -11.97 17.85 -16.47
C ARG A 78 -13.32 17.78 -15.78
N GLY A 79 -14.26 17.11 -16.45
CA GLY A 79 -15.68 17.16 -16.11
C GLY A 79 -16.28 18.56 -16.34
N ASN A 80 -17.58 18.69 -16.03
CA ASN A 80 -18.31 19.95 -16.17
C ASN A 80 -18.26 20.77 -14.88
N LYS A 81 -17.20 21.57 -14.70
CA LYS A 81 -17.17 22.62 -13.66
C LYS A 81 -17.92 23.87 -14.12
N PHE A 82 -17.77 24.18 -15.40
CA PHE A 82 -18.51 25.19 -16.12
C PHE A 82 -19.37 24.52 -17.18
N HIS A 83 -20.60 25.01 -17.32
CA HIS A 83 -21.55 24.57 -18.33
C HIS A 83 -21.63 25.58 -19.46
N ALA A 84 -21.83 25.08 -20.67
CA ALA A 84 -22.16 25.94 -21.80
C ALA A 84 -23.51 26.62 -21.58
N GLY A 85 -23.55 27.92 -21.80
CA GLY A 85 -24.77 28.71 -21.99
C GLY A 85 -24.85 29.20 -23.44
N ASP A 86 -25.54 30.31 -23.64
CA ASP A 86 -25.80 30.88 -24.96
C ASP A 86 -24.49 31.25 -25.70
N GLY A 87 -24.39 30.85 -26.96
CA GLY A 87 -23.24 31.12 -27.82
C GLY A 87 -21.97 30.32 -27.50
N VAL A 88 -22.02 29.34 -26.59
CA VAL A 88 -20.88 28.50 -26.21
C VAL A 88 -21.15 27.03 -26.54
N GLY A 89 -20.18 26.37 -27.17
CA GLY A 89 -20.21 24.94 -27.44
C GLY A 89 -19.42 24.14 -26.41
N THR A 90 -19.75 22.85 -26.25
CA THR A 90 -18.99 21.90 -25.41
C THR A 90 -18.38 20.80 -26.28
N GLY A 91 -17.07 20.61 -26.17
CA GLY A 91 -16.35 19.52 -26.85
C GLY A 91 -16.46 18.17 -26.15
N LYS A 92 -15.93 17.11 -26.78
CA LYS A 92 -15.91 15.75 -26.22
C LYS A 92 -15.21 15.66 -24.86
N ASP A 93 -14.18 16.47 -24.66
CA ASP A 93 -13.39 16.55 -23.42
C ASP A 93 -13.93 17.61 -22.43
N PHE A 94 -15.16 18.07 -22.63
CA PHE A 94 -15.81 19.14 -21.87
C PHE A 94 -15.13 20.51 -21.98
N THR A 95 -14.27 20.71 -22.99
CA THR A 95 -13.72 22.02 -23.32
C THR A 95 -14.83 22.94 -23.83
N LEU A 96 -14.89 24.16 -23.31
CA LEU A 96 -15.83 25.19 -23.73
C LEU A 96 -15.19 26.09 -24.79
N TYR A 97 -15.90 26.30 -25.90
CA TYR A 97 -15.44 27.13 -27.02
C TYR A 97 -16.54 28.08 -27.51
N ALA A 98 -16.12 29.19 -28.11
CA ALA A 98 -17.01 30.21 -28.64
C ALA A 98 -17.65 29.77 -29.97
N LEU A 99 -18.97 29.89 -30.09
CA LEU A 99 -19.69 29.70 -31.35
C LEU A 99 -19.95 31.02 -32.08
N ARG A 100 -19.88 32.14 -31.37
CA ARG A 100 -20.11 33.50 -31.88
C ARG A 100 -19.03 34.45 -31.35
N ASP A 101 -18.79 35.53 -32.08
CA ASP A 101 -17.92 36.62 -31.62
C ASP A 101 -18.64 37.45 -30.55
N GLY A 102 -17.91 37.95 -29.56
CA GLY A 102 -18.49 38.77 -28.50
C GLY A 102 -17.65 38.78 -27.24
N GLU A 103 -18.30 39.02 -26.11
CA GLU A 103 -17.66 39.08 -24.79
C GLU A 103 -18.10 37.92 -23.90
N VAL A 104 -17.14 37.33 -23.18
CA VAL A 104 -17.41 36.20 -22.28
C VAL A 104 -18.02 36.69 -20.97
N LYS A 105 -19.16 36.14 -20.57
CA LYS A 105 -19.75 36.38 -19.24
C LYS A 105 -19.91 35.07 -18.47
N PHE A 106 -19.48 35.10 -17.21
CA PHE A 106 -19.66 33.99 -16.27
C PHE A 106 -20.88 34.27 -15.40
N LYS A 107 -21.82 33.33 -15.37
CA LYS A 107 -23.04 33.41 -14.55
C LYS A 107 -23.09 32.25 -13.56
N VAL A 108 -23.59 32.49 -12.35
CA VAL A 108 -23.94 31.42 -11.42
C VAL A 108 -25.44 31.21 -11.50
N GLY A 109 -25.86 29.99 -11.85
CA GLY A 109 -27.25 29.56 -11.94
C GLY A 109 -27.76 28.93 -10.64
N ALA A 110 -28.98 28.38 -10.71
CA ALA A 110 -29.57 27.61 -9.62
C ALA A 110 -28.67 26.41 -9.26
N ASN A 111 -28.63 26.06 -7.97
CA ASN A 111 -27.79 24.98 -7.43
C ASN A 111 -26.27 25.18 -7.60
N LYS A 112 -25.79 26.44 -7.58
CA LYS A 112 -24.35 26.79 -7.65
C LYS A 112 -23.64 26.34 -8.93
N LYS A 113 -24.39 25.96 -9.97
CA LYS A 113 -23.84 25.62 -11.29
C LYS A 113 -23.34 26.88 -11.98
N LYS A 114 -22.14 26.82 -12.55
CA LYS A 114 -21.54 27.97 -13.26
C LYS A 114 -21.77 27.80 -14.75
N PHE A 115 -22.26 28.83 -15.39
CA PHE A 115 -22.52 28.90 -16.82
C PHE A 115 -21.61 29.93 -17.47
N VAL A 116 -21.23 29.66 -18.70
CA VAL A 116 -20.45 30.57 -19.55
C VAL A 116 -21.29 30.92 -20.75
N THR A 117 -21.54 32.20 -20.94
CA THR A 117 -22.34 32.74 -22.05
C THR A 117 -21.49 33.74 -22.82
N ILE A 118 -21.68 33.82 -24.13
CA ILE A 118 -21.14 34.91 -24.94
C ILE A 118 -22.26 35.90 -25.22
N VAL A 119 -22.02 37.15 -24.85
CA VAL A 119 -22.91 38.27 -25.17
C VAL A 119 -22.32 38.99 -26.36
N ASP A 120 -23.14 39.21 -27.38
CA ASP A 120 -22.73 39.97 -28.56
C ASP A 120 -22.41 41.42 -28.12
N ALA A 121 -21.31 41.98 -28.65
CA ALA A 121 -20.85 43.34 -28.32
C ALA A 121 -21.57 44.39 -29.17
#